data_AF-A0A7J3XBH6-F1
#
_entry.id   AF-A0A7J3XBH6-F1
#
_cell.length_a   1.000
_cell.length_b   1.000
_cell.length_c   1.000
_cell.angle_alpha   90.00
_cell.angle_beta   90.00
_cell.angle_gamma   90.00
#
_symmetry.space_group_name_H-M   'P 1'
#
loop_
_entity.id
_entity.type
_entity.pdbx_description
1 polymer ?
#
loop_
_entity_poly.entity_id
_entity_poly.type
_entity_poly.pdbx_seq_one_letter_code
_entity_poly.pdbx_strand_id
1 'polypeptide(L)'
;MTSEKQEERVRSEIYELREVFKAISEFLKDIREPLEHLMNTFLGSMDGGKLAKDLAAFYKALVESGMDEQTAKQWTERYFNERLKLMPNLSELLSRFFMGRREPGLRELVEEREREE
;
A
#
# COMPACT_ATOMS: atom_id res chain seq x y z
N MET A 1 42.27 21.64 42.16
CA MET A 1 42.10 22.36 40.87
C MET A 1 41.89 21.45 39.66
N THR A 2 42.22 20.16 39.70
CA THR A 2 42.06 19.24 38.55
C THR A 2 40.67 18.61 38.44
N SER A 3 39.99 18.35 39.56
CA SER A 3 38.66 17.70 39.59
C SER A 3 37.53 18.58 39.05
N GLU A 4 37.48 19.86 39.43
CA GLU A 4 36.41 20.79 38.99
C GLU A 4 36.44 21.05 37.48
N LYS A 5 37.64 21.23 36.90
CA LYS A 5 37.80 21.39 35.45
C LYS A 5 37.35 20.17 34.66
N GLN A 6 37.43 18.98 35.26
CA GLN A 6 37.03 17.73 34.63
C GLN A 6 35.52 17.56 34.68
N GLU A 7 34.89 17.90 35.81
CA GLU A 7 33.42 17.94 35.91
C GLU A 7 32.77 18.99 35.01
N GLU A 8 33.40 20.15 34.83
CA GLU A 8 32.91 21.19 33.90
C GLU A 8 32.92 20.70 32.45
N ARG A 9 33.98 20.01 32.02
CA ARG A 9 34.06 19.43 30.67
C ARG A 9 32.99 18.37 30.45
N VAL A 10 32.83 17.44 31.39
CA VAL A 10 31.80 16.39 31.27
C VAL A 10 30.40 17.01 31.24
N ARG A 11 30.14 18.05 32.05
CA ARG A 11 28.86 18.79 31.99
C ARG A 11 28.66 19.47 30.63
N SER A 12 29.69 20.07 30.06
CA SER A 12 29.64 20.70 28.73
C SER A 12 29.31 19.69 27.64
N GLU A 13 29.99 18.54 27.62
CA GLU A 13 29.75 17.46 26.64
C GLU A 13 28.33 16.90 26.75
N ILE A 14 27.82 16.71 27.96
CA ILE A 14 26.44 16.28 28.20
C ILE A 14 25.44 17.32 27.70
N TYR A 15 25.73 18.61 27.88
CA TYR A 15 24.88 19.70 27.40
C TYR A 15 24.83 19.75 25.87
N GLU A 16 25.98 19.67 25.22
CA GLU A 16 26.06 19.65 23.75
C GLU A 16 25.30 18.46 23.16
N LEU A 17 25.48 17.28 23.72
CA LEU A 17 24.77 16.08 23.27
C LEU A 17 23.24 16.23 23.45
N ARG A 18 22.80 16.84 24.55
CA ARG A 18 21.39 17.10 24.82
C ARG A 18 20.79 18.06 23.80
N GLU A 19 21.51 19.10 23.41
CA GLU A 19 21.06 20.04 22.37
C GLU A 19 20.97 19.37 21.00
N VAL A 20 21.91 18.48 20.65
CA VAL A 20 21.82 17.69 19.41
C VAL A 20 20.59 16.79 19.42
N PHE A 21 20.34 16.04 20.50
CA PHE A 21 19.15 15.21 20.61
C PHE A 21 17.86 16.02 20.58
N LYS A 22 17.86 17.22 21.16
CA LYS A 22 16.73 18.14 21.12
C LYS A 22 16.45 18.59 19.69
N ALA A 23 17.47 19.00 18.94
CA ALA A 23 17.34 19.38 17.53
C ALA A 23 16.79 18.24 16.67
N ILE A 24 17.27 17.00 16.87
CA ILE A 24 16.72 15.81 16.19
C ILE A 24 15.26 15.60 16.57
N SER A 25 14.91 15.75 17.85
CA SER A 25 13.53 15.54 18.32
C SER A 25 12.55 16.58 17.79
N GLU A 26 13.00 17.83 17.61
CA GLU A 26 12.21 18.91 17.01
C GLU A 26 12.01 18.67 15.51
N PHE A 27 13.08 18.32 14.78
CA PHE A 27 12.99 17.94 13.38
C PHE A 27 12.04 16.76 13.12
N LEU A 28 12.05 15.73 13.98
CA LEU A 28 11.13 14.60 13.86
C LEU A 28 9.67 15.00 14.12
N LYS A 29 9.42 15.98 15.00
CA LYS A 29 8.06 16.52 15.20
C LYS A 29 7.60 17.28 13.96
N ASP A 30 8.49 18.07 13.36
CA ASP A 30 8.17 18.87 12.18
C ASP A 30 7.92 18.01 10.94
N ILE A 31 8.56 16.84 10.85
CA ILE A 31 8.35 15.87 9.75
C ILE A 31 7.08 15.05 9.91
N ARG A 32 6.57 14.89 11.14
CA ARG A 32 5.40 14.06 11.41
C ARG A 32 4.18 14.53 10.62
N GLU A 33 3.88 15.82 10.64
CA GLU A 33 2.69 16.38 9.98
C GLU A 33 2.74 16.21 8.45
N PRO A 34 3.84 16.60 7.76
CA PRO A 34 3.98 16.35 6.33
C PRO A 34 3.88 14.86 5.95
N LEU A 35 4.45 13.97 6.76
CA LEU A 35 4.34 12.52 6.55
C LEU A 35 2.89 12.04 6.71
N GLU A 36 2.22 12.48 7.77
CA GLU A 36 0.82 12.14 8.04
C GLU A 36 -0.09 12.64 6.92
N HIS A 37 0.15 13.84 6.40
CA HIS A 37 -0.59 14.39 5.27
C HIS A 37 -0.33 13.63 3.95
N LEU A 38 0.92 13.22 3.70
CA LEU A 38 1.28 12.36 2.57
C LEU A 38 0.59 11.00 2.67
N MET A 39 0.61 10.38 3.87
CA MET A 39 -0.05 9.11 4.13
C MET A 39 -1.56 9.21 4.01
N ASN A 40 -2.19 10.27 4.53
CA ASN A 40 -3.62 10.49 4.40
C ASN A 40 -4.05 10.75 2.95
N THR A 41 -3.23 11.46 2.18
CA THR A 41 -3.47 11.66 0.74
C THR A 41 -3.36 10.35 -0.03
N PHE A 42 -2.36 9.54 0.32
CA PHE A 42 -2.13 8.24 -0.30
C PHE A 42 -3.24 7.24 0.07
N LEU A 43 -3.63 7.17 1.35
CA LEU A 43 -4.73 6.33 1.84
C LEU A 43 -6.09 6.80 1.31
N GLY A 44 -6.32 8.11 1.19
CA GLY A 44 -7.52 8.68 0.56
C GLY A 44 -7.63 8.36 -0.93
N SER A 45 -6.50 8.08 -1.60
CA SER A 45 -6.49 7.58 -2.98
C SER A 45 -6.82 6.09 -3.11
N MET A 46 -6.83 5.35 -1.99
CA MET A 46 -7.19 3.93 -1.88
C MET A 46 -8.67 3.70 -1.54
N ASP A 47 -9.55 4.69 -1.75
CA ASP A 47 -11.00 4.50 -1.61
C ASP A 47 -11.52 3.55 -2.71
N GLY A 48 -11.90 2.34 -2.31
CA GLY A 48 -12.46 1.32 -3.19
C GLY A 48 -13.71 1.78 -3.94
N GLY A 49 -14.49 2.73 -3.39
CA GLY A 49 -15.64 3.31 -4.05
C GLY A 49 -15.24 4.21 -5.24
N LYS A 50 -14.14 4.96 -5.10
CA LYS A 50 -13.58 5.77 -6.18
C LYS A 50 -12.97 4.88 -7.27
N LEU A 51 -12.26 3.82 -6.87
CA LEU A 51 -11.73 2.82 -7.79
C LEU A 51 -12.83 2.16 -8.64
N ALA A 52 -13.94 1.74 -8.01
CA ALA A 52 -15.06 1.13 -8.71
C ALA A 52 -15.72 2.09 -9.72
N LYS A 53 -15.90 3.37 -9.35
CA LYS A 53 -16.42 4.40 -10.25
C LYS A 53 -15.50 4.62 -11.46
N ASP A 54 -14.20 4.69 -11.22
CA ASP A 54 -13.20 4.86 -12.29
C ASP A 54 -13.22 3.68 -13.26
N LEU A 55 -13.30 2.44 -12.75
CA LEU A 55 -13.38 1.23 -13.58
C LEU A 55 -14.65 1.18 -14.42
N ALA A 56 -15.80 1.53 -13.82
CA ALA A 56 -17.07 1.57 -14.53
C ALA A 56 -17.07 2.64 -15.62
N ALA A 57 -16.52 3.82 -15.35
CA ALA A 57 -16.38 4.89 -16.33
C ALA A 57 -15.42 4.48 -17.46
N PHE A 58 -14.29 3.86 -17.14
CA PHE A 58 -13.32 3.38 -18.12
C PHE A 58 -13.91 2.30 -19.05
N TYR A 59 -14.55 1.28 -18.48
CA TYR A 59 -15.23 0.24 -19.26
C TYR A 59 -16.29 0.83 -20.20
N LYS A 60 -17.13 1.72 -19.66
CA LYS A 60 -18.18 2.38 -20.43
C LYS A 60 -17.60 3.19 -21.60
N ALA A 61 -16.52 3.93 -21.37
CA ALA A 61 -15.85 4.70 -22.43
C ALA A 61 -15.27 3.80 -23.54
N LEU A 62 -14.72 2.63 -23.20
CA LEU A 62 -14.22 1.66 -24.19
C LEU A 62 -15.37 1.16 -25.07
N VAL A 63 -16.47 0.72 -24.47
CA VAL A 63 -17.65 0.24 -25.21
C VAL A 63 -18.26 1.34 -26.08
N GLU A 64 -18.40 2.56 -25.53
CA GLU A 64 -18.92 3.71 -26.28
C GLU A 64 -18.01 4.13 -27.45
N SER A 65 -16.70 3.86 -27.36
CA SER A 65 -15.76 4.08 -28.46
C SER A 65 -15.84 3.02 -29.59
N GLY A 66 -16.72 2.02 -29.44
CA GLY A 66 -16.90 0.95 -30.41
C GLY A 66 -16.00 -0.27 -30.16
N MET A 67 -15.35 -0.36 -29.00
CA MET A 67 -14.64 -1.57 -28.59
C MET A 67 -15.65 -2.67 -28.23
N ASP A 68 -15.38 -3.90 -28.65
CA ASP A 68 -16.23 -5.03 -28.26
C ASP A 68 -16.17 -5.26 -26.74
N GLU A 69 -17.28 -5.73 -26.17
CA GLU A 69 -17.42 -5.89 -24.73
C GLU A 69 -16.38 -6.82 -24.11
N GLN A 70 -15.94 -7.85 -24.85
CA GLN A 70 -14.99 -8.83 -24.36
C GLN A 70 -13.58 -8.21 -24.22
N THR A 71 -13.14 -7.48 -25.24
CA THR A 71 -11.88 -6.74 -25.20
C THR A 71 -11.93 -5.61 -24.16
N ALA A 72 -13.04 -4.86 -24.11
CA ALA A 72 -13.24 -3.79 -23.13
C ALA A 72 -13.17 -4.31 -21.68
N LYS A 73 -13.77 -5.48 -21.43
CA LYS A 73 -13.67 -6.18 -20.13
C LYS A 73 -12.23 -6.57 -19.82
N GLN A 74 -11.52 -7.22 -20.75
CA GLN A 74 -10.13 -7.62 -20.55
C GLN A 74 -9.21 -6.43 -20.24
N TRP A 75 -9.40 -5.32 -20.94
CA TRP A 75 -8.60 -4.10 -20.74
C TRP A 75 -8.90 -3.45 -19.39
N THR A 76 -10.17 -3.44 -18.99
CA THR A 76 -10.58 -2.93 -17.68
C THR A 76 -10.03 -3.80 -16.55
N GLU A 77 -10.09 -5.13 -16.68
CA GLU A 77 -9.48 -6.08 -15.73
C GLU A 77 -7.97 -5.90 -15.63
N ARG A 78 -7.29 -5.71 -16.76
CA ARG A 78 -5.85 -5.44 -16.80
C ARG A 78 -5.52 -4.11 -16.12
N TYR A 79 -6.25 -3.05 -16.42
CA TYR A 79 -6.09 -1.74 -15.78
C TYR A 79 -6.30 -1.83 -14.27
N PHE A 80 -7.35 -2.52 -13.82
CA PHE A 80 -7.58 -2.78 -12.39
C PHE A 80 -6.39 -3.48 -11.74
N ASN A 81 -5.91 -4.58 -12.33
CA ASN A 81 -4.79 -5.35 -11.80
C ASN A 81 -3.50 -4.53 -11.72
N GLU A 82 -3.19 -3.70 -12.72
CA GLU A 82 -2.02 -2.81 -12.66
C GLU A 82 -2.20 -1.72 -11.59
N ARG A 83 -3.39 -1.14 -11.46
CA ARG A 83 -3.67 -0.15 -10.41
C ARG A 83 -3.58 -0.75 -8.99
N LEU A 84 -4.02 -1.99 -8.84
CA LEU A 84 -3.91 -2.76 -7.60
C LEU A 84 -2.45 -2.99 -7.20
N LYS A 85 -1.57 -3.36 -8.14
CA LYS A 85 -0.12 -3.57 -7.89
C LYS A 85 0.59 -2.36 -7.27
N LEU A 86 0.08 -1.17 -7.52
CA LEU A 86 0.64 0.09 -7.02
C LEU A 86 0.20 0.43 -5.59
N MET A 87 -0.68 -0.36 -4.97
CA MET A 87 -1.18 -0.12 -3.61
C MET A 87 -0.35 -0.87 -2.55
N PRO A 88 0.12 -0.18 -1.48
CA PRO A 88 1.07 -0.71 -0.50
C PRO A 88 0.54 -1.80 0.44
N ASN A 89 -0.75 -2.18 0.38
CA ASN A 89 -1.36 -3.19 1.26
C ASN A 89 -1.98 -4.38 0.50
N LEU A 90 -1.42 -4.71 -0.66
CA LEU A 90 -2.05 -5.62 -1.62
C LEU A 90 -2.17 -7.08 -1.15
N SER A 91 -1.22 -7.55 -0.33
CA SER A 91 -1.20 -8.92 0.19
C SER A 91 -2.51 -9.28 0.92
N GLU A 92 -3.04 -8.36 1.73
CA GLU A 92 -4.21 -8.62 2.56
C GLU A 92 -5.53 -8.50 1.78
N LEU A 93 -5.60 -7.57 0.83
CA LEU A 93 -6.79 -7.33 0.01
C LEU A 93 -6.97 -8.43 -1.05
N LEU A 94 -5.88 -8.86 -1.69
CA LEU A 94 -5.90 -10.01 -2.60
C LEU A 94 -6.21 -11.31 -1.86
N SER A 95 -5.66 -11.52 -0.65
CA SER A 95 -5.97 -12.71 0.14
C SER A 95 -7.47 -12.81 0.46
N ARG A 96 -8.13 -11.70 0.79
CA ARG A 96 -9.58 -11.65 1.03
C ARG A 96 -10.39 -11.86 -0.25
N PHE A 97 -9.93 -11.35 -1.39
CA PHE A 97 -10.62 -11.46 -2.68
C PHE A 97 -10.49 -12.85 -3.32
N PHE A 98 -9.31 -13.49 -3.20
CA PHE A 98 -9.05 -14.84 -3.72
C PHE A 98 -9.51 -15.96 -2.78
N MET A 99 -9.61 -15.74 -1.46
CA MET A 99 -10.23 -16.72 -0.55
C MET A 99 -11.73 -16.92 -0.82
N GLY A 100 -12.43 -15.89 -1.33
CA GLY A 100 -13.84 -16.00 -1.70
C GLY A 100 -14.13 -16.80 -2.98
N ARG A 101 -13.09 -17.23 -3.72
CA ARG A 101 -13.22 -17.89 -5.03
C ARG A 101 -12.49 -19.24 -5.09
N ARG A 102 -12.50 -20.01 -4.00
CA ARG A 102 -12.22 -21.46 -4.08
C ARG A 102 -13.47 -22.15 -4.60
N GLU A 103 -13.56 -22.34 -5.92
CA GLU A 103 -14.47 -23.34 -6.48
C GLU A 103 -14.08 -24.73 -5.93
N PRO A 104 -14.97 -25.43 -5.22
CA PRO A 104 -14.68 -26.75 -4.66
C PRO A 104 -14.83 -27.89 -5.68
N GLY A 105 -14.60 -27.66 -6.98
CA GLY A 105 -14.87 -28.67 -8.04
C GLY A 105 -13.64 -29.22 -8.77
N LEU A 106 -12.46 -28.60 -8.64
CA LEU A 106 -11.29 -28.97 -9.47
C LEU A 106 -10.52 -30.21 -8.98
N ARG A 107 -10.80 -30.71 -7.77
CA ARG A 107 -10.17 -31.95 -7.26
C ARG A 107 -10.91 -33.22 -7.70
N GLU A 108 -12.24 -33.19 -7.82
CA GLU A 108 -13.02 -34.38 -8.22
C GLU A 108 -12.79 -34.77 -9.69
N LEU A 109 -12.62 -33.79 -10.60
CA LEU A 109 -12.39 -34.07 -12.03
C LEU A 109 -11.02 -34.67 -12.35
N VAL A 110 -10.02 -34.49 -11.46
CA VAL A 110 -8.69 -35.09 -11.62
C VAL A 110 -8.72 -36.54 -11.13
N GLU A 111 -9.44 -36.81 -10.04
CA GLU A 111 -9.58 -38.17 -9.51
C GLU A 111 -10.46 -39.09 -10.37
N GLU A 112 -11.46 -38.58 -11.10
CA GLU A 112 -12.23 -39.38 -12.06
C GLU A 112 -11.39 -39.80 -13.28
N ARG A 113 -10.50 -38.92 -13.78
CA ARG A 113 -9.63 -39.26 -14.91
C ARG A 113 -8.56 -40.31 -14.57
N GLU A 114 -8.09 -40.35 -13.34
CA GLU A 114 -7.10 -41.35 -12.89
C GLU A 114 -7.72 -42.72 -12.56
N ARG A 115 -9.06 -42.83 -12.50
CA ARG A 115 -9.76 -44.12 -12.32
C ARG A 115 -10.24 -44.75 -13.63
N GLU A 116 -10.23 -44.00 -14.72
CA GLU A 116 -10.62 -44.48 -16.06
C GLU A 116 -9.42 -44.89 -16.95
N GLU A 117 -8.18 -44.73 -16.47
CA GLU A 117 -6.96 -45.31 -17.05
C GLU A 117 -6.52 -46.59 -16.31
#